data_AF-A0AAD1B562-F1
#
_entry.id   AF-A0AAD1B562-F1
#
_cell.length_a   1.000
_cell.length_b   1.000
_cell.length_c   1.000
_cell.angle_alpha   90.00
_cell.angle_beta   90.00
_cell.angle_gamma   90.00
#
_symmetry.space_group_name_H-M   'P 1'
#
loop_
_entity.id
_entity.type
_entity.pdbx_description
1 polymer ?
#
loop_
_entity_poly.entity_id
_entity_poly.type
_entity_poly.pdbx_seq_one_letter_code
_entity_poly.pdbx_strand_id
1 'polypeptide(L)'
;MLVAVLATFASVALFYLSDRQQRWLDQPLPAFTRLIALAMLAGGLLLFTLQLGVSVGLFVGLWVSTLPALLVPLIVSHYRDRYQRRGGSR
;
A
#
# COMPACT_ATOMS: atom_id res chain seq x y z
N MET A 1 -14.40 10.19 -6.55
CA MET A 1 -12.93 10.22 -6.54
C MET A 1 -12.32 9.77 -5.22
N LEU A 2 -12.65 10.41 -4.09
CA LEU A 2 -12.05 10.10 -2.77
C LEU A 2 -12.12 8.61 -2.39
N VAL A 3 -13.28 7.96 -2.58
CA VAL A 3 -13.45 6.53 -2.26
C VAL A 3 -12.49 5.64 -3.06
N ALA A 4 -12.25 5.95 -4.33
CA ALA A 4 -11.33 5.19 -5.18
C ALA A 4 -9.88 5.33 -4.67
N VAL A 5 -9.49 6.55 -4.29
CA VAL A 5 -8.18 6.83 -3.69
C VAL A 5 -8.00 6.10 -2.36
N LEU A 6 -9.00 6.16 -1.47
CA LEU A 6 -8.93 5.47 -0.17
C LEU A 6 -8.87 3.96 -0.35
N ALA A 7 -9.64 3.40 -1.28
CA ALA A 7 -9.62 1.98 -1.59
C ALA A 7 -8.25 1.52 -2.12
N THR A 8 -7.64 2.26 -3.05
CA THR A 8 -6.31 1.93 -3.57
C THR A 8 -5.21 2.09 -2.50
N PHE A 9 -5.27 3.13 -1.66
CA PHE A 9 -4.33 3.28 -0.54
C PHE A 9 -4.45 2.15 0.49
N ALA A 10 -5.68 1.81 0.89
CA ALA A 10 -5.93 0.72 1.84
C ALA A 10 -5.45 -0.62 1.28
N SER A 11 -5.70 -0.88 -0.01
CA SER A 11 -5.17 -2.05 -0.71
C SER A 11 -3.64 -2.13 -0.58
N VAL A 12 -2.92 -1.06 -0.92
CA VAL A 12 -1.45 -1.04 -0.85
C VAL A 12 -0.96 -1.30 0.57
N ALA A 13 -1.58 -0.67 1.57
CA ALA A 13 -1.24 -0.88 2.97
C ALA A 13 -1.45 -2.35 3.38
N LEU A 14 -2.57 -2.96 3.01
CA LEU A 14 -2.85 -4.36 3.30
C LEU A 14 -1.86 -5.31 2.59
N PHE A 15 -1.49 -5.02 1.34
CA PHE A 15 -0.46 -5.78 0.65
C PHE A 15 0.87 -5.71 1.38
N TYR A 16 1.33 -4.50 1.71
CA TYR A 16 2.57 -4.30 2.47
C TYR A 16 2.53 -5.06 3.80
N LEU A 17 1.42 -4.93 4.54
CA LEU A 17 1.25 -5.58 5.83
C LEU A 17 1.05 -7.10 5.76
N SER A 18 0.77 -7.65 4.59
CA SER A 18 0.69 -9.10 4.36
C SER A 18 2.01 -9.69 3.85
N ASP A 19 2.98 -8.86 3.50
CA ASP A 19 4.28 -9.30 3.01
C ASP A 19 5.12 -9.83 4.17
N ARG A 20 5.89 -10.90 3.93
CA ARG A 20 6.84 -11.46 4.90
C ARG A 20 8.07 -10.58 5.08
N GLN A 21 8.44 -9.79 4.07
CA GLN A 21 9.61 -8.91 4.11
C GLN A 21 9.31 -7.52 4.67
N GLN A 22 8.07 -7.28 5.09
CA GLN A 22 7.73 -6.01 5.74
C GLN A 22 8.50 -5.84 7.05
N ARG A 23 8.70 -4.60 7.45
CA ARG A 23 9.49 -4.26 8.64
C ARG A 23 8.69 -3.57 9.73
N TRP A 24 7.37 -3.45 9.55
CA TRP A 24 6.51 -2.72 10.47
C TRP A 24 5.94 -3.60 11.57
N LEU A 25 5.42 -4.78 11.22
CA LEU A 25 4.90 -5.77 12.17
C LEU A 25 5.91 -6.89 12.40
N ASP A 26 5.87 -7.49 13.60
CA ASP A 26 6.69 -8.67 13.93
C ASP A 26 6.25 -9.93 13.18
N GLN A 27 4.95 -10.01 12.87
CA GLN A 27 4.36 -11.09 12.08
C GLN A 27 3.52 -10.51 10.94
N PRO A 28 3.57 -11.11 9.74
CA PRO A 28 2.75 -10.68 8.62
C PRO A 28 1.27 -10.95 8.85
N LEU A 29 0.41 -10.12 8.25
CA LEU A 29 -1.02 -10.38 8.23
C LEU A 29 -1.32 -11.71 7.51
N PRO A 30 -2.44 -12.38 7.87
CA PRO A 30 -2.86 -13.62 7.24
C PRO A 30 -3.02 -13.49 5.72
N ALA A 31 -2.77 -14.56 4.97
CA ALA A 31 -2.90 -14.55 3.50
C ALA A 31 -4.31 -14.11 3.01
N PHE A 32 -5.36 -14.31 3.81
CA PHE A 32 -6.70 -13.83 3.51
C PHE A 32 -6.78 -12.30 3.33
N THR A 33 -5.94 -11.53 4.02
CA THR A 33 -5.92 -10.06 3.84
C THR A 33 -5.44 -9.64 2.45
N ARG A 34 -4.67 -10.50 1.75
CA ARG A 34 -4.29 -10.28 0.35
C ARG A 34 -5.49 -10.33 -0.58
N LEU A 35 -6.46 -11.21 -0.32
CA LEU A 35 -7.70 -11.27 -1.10
C LEU A 35 -8.51 -9.99 -0.93
N ILE A 36 -8.60 -9.48 0.31
CA ILE A 36 -9.25 -8.20 0.59
C ILE A 36 -8.51 -7.06 -0.13
N ALA A 37 -7.17 -7.05 -0.07
CA ALA A 37 -6.36 -6.06 -0.76
C ALA A 37 -6.59 -6.09 -2.28
N LEU A 38 -6.58 -7.28 -2.91
CA LEU A 38 -6.89 -7.47 -4.32
C LEU A 38 -8.28 -6.94 -4.68
N ALA A 39 -9.30 -7.24 -3.86
CA ALA A 39 -10.66 -6.77 -4.08
C ALA A 39 -10.74 -5.23 -3.99
N MET A 40 -10.06 -4.62 -3.01
CA MET A 40 -9.99 -3.17 -2.87
C MET A 40 -9.24 -2.51 -4.03
N LEU A 41 -8.16 -3.12 -4.52
CA LEU A 41 -7.42 -2.65 -5.69
C LEU A 41 -8.31 -2.67 -6.94
N ALA A 42 -8.94 -3.81 -7.21
CA ALA A 42 -9.81 -4.00 -8.37
C ALA A 42 -11.00 -3.03 -8.32
N GLY A 43 -11.64 -2.89 -7.15
CA GLY A 43 -12.72 -1.92 -6.94
C GLY A 43 -12.26 -0.48 -7.13
N GLY A 44 -11.09 -0.11 -6.59
CA GLY A 44 -10.51 1.22 -6.75
C GLY A 44 -10.21 1.55 -8.21
N LEU A 45 -9.56 0.65 -8.94
CA LEU A 45 -9.28 0.80 -10.37
C LEU A 45 -10.57 0.90 -11.20
N LEU A 46 -11.56 0.06 -10.91
CA LEU A 46 -12.87 0.13 -11.56
C LEU A 46 -13.51 1.50 -11.35
N LEU A 47 -13.50 2.02 -10.11
CA LEU A 47 -14.06 3.34 -9.81
C LEU A 47 -13.32 4.47 -10.54
N PHE A 48 -12.00 4.38 -10.69
CA PHE A 48 -11.23 5.34 -11.49
C PHE A 48 -11.62 5.26 -12.98
N THR A 49 -11.71 4.07 -13.54
CA THR A 49 -12.15 3.85 -14.92
C THR A 49 -13.55 4.37 -15.18
N LEU A 50 -14.48 4.17 -14.23
CA LEU A 50 -15.85 4.68 -14.35
C LEU A 50 -15.92 6.21 -14.27
N GLN A 51 -15.01 6.87 -13.57
CA GLN A 51 -15.02 8.33 -13.38
C GLN A 51 -14.24 9.10 -14.45
N LEU A 52 -13.12 8.55 -14.91
CA LEU A 52 -12.15 9.24 -15.78
C LEU A 52 -12.06 8.62 -17.18
N GLY A 53 -12.79 7.53 -17.43
CA GLY A 53 -12.63 6.70 -18.62
C GLY A 53 -11.51 5.66 -18.46
N VAL A 54 -11.49 4.66 -19.33
CA VAL A 54 -10.60 3.49 -19.21
C VAL A 54 -9.13 3.88 -19.13
N SER A 55 -8.62 4.61 -20.13
CA SER A 55 -7.19 4.92 -20.22
C SER A 55 -6.71 5.81 -19.07
N VAL A 56 -7.38 6.94 -18.85
CA VAL A 56 -7.00 7.91 -17.80
C VAL A 56 -7.23 7.31 -16.42
N GLY A 57 -8.33 6.59 -16.22
CA GLY A 57 -8.66 5.94 -14.96
C GLY A 57 -7.63 4.87 -14.57
N LEU A 58 -7.24 4.00 -15.51
CA LEU A 58 -6.19 3.02 -15.25
C LEU A 58 -4.83 3.69 -15.00
N PHE A 59 -4.46 4.68 -15.81
CA PHE A 59 -3.21 5.42 -15.63
C PHE A 59 -3.14 6.06 -14.23
N VAL A 60 -4.15 6.86 -13.87
CA VAL A 60 -4.22 7.54 -12.57
C VAL A 60 -4.30 6.52 -11.45
N GLY A 61 -5.16 5.51 -11.55
CA GLY A 61 -5.34 4.50 -10.52
C GLY A 61 -4.06 3.72 -10.23
N LEU A 62 -3.32 3.34 -11.26
CA LEU A 62 -2.03 2.67 -11.13
C LEU A 62 -0.98 3.59 -10.50
N TRP A 63 -0.90 4.86 -10.90
CA TRP A 63 0.01 5.82 -10.26
C TRP A 63 -0.32 6.06 -8.78
N VAL A 64 -1.60 6.20 -8.46
CA VAL A 64 -2.10 6.35 -7.08
C VAL A 64 -1.78 5.11 -6.24
N SER A 65 -1.71 3.92 -6.83
CA SER A 65 -1.23 2.71 -6.12
C SER A 65 0.29 2.61 -6.03
N THR A 66 1.02 3.06 -7.06
CA THR A 66 2.47 2.89 -7.16
C THR A 66 3.21 3.79 -6.18
N LEU A 67 2.78 5.05 -6.04
CA LEU A 67 3.46 6.01 -5.16
C LEU A 67 3.46 5.55 -3.69
N PRO A 68 2.33 5.14 -3.08
CA PRO A 68 2.34 4.59 -1.73
C PRO A 68 3.12 3.28 -1.63
N ALA A 69 3.09 2.42 -2.64
CA ALA A 69 3.81 1.15 -2.63
C ALA A 69 5.33 1.35 -2.56
N LEU A 70 5.84 2.44 -3.13
CA LEU A 70 7.24 2.83 -3.01
C LEU A 70 7.52 3.57 -1.69
N LEU A 71 6.65 4.50 -1.31
CA LEU A 71 6.86 5.38 -0.15
C LEU A 71 6.75 4.63 1.19
N VAL A 72 5.81 3.70 1.34
CA VAL A 72 5.59 2.99 2.61
C VAL A 72 6.85 2.22 3.06
N PRO A 73 7.49 1.37 2.22
CA PRO A 73 8.74 0.70 2.60
C PRO A 73 9.87 1.67 2.93
N LEU A 74 10.03 2.77 2.17
CA LEU A 74 11.06 3.79 2.38
C LEU A 74 10.90 4.50 3.72
N ILE A 75 9.67 4.88 4.07
CA ILE A 75 9.36 5.54 5.32
C ILE A 75 9.61 4.59 6.49
N VAL A 76 9.09 3.35 6.39
CA VAL A 76 9.22 2.36 7.47
C VAL A 76 10.69 1.99 7.69
N SER A 77 11.48 1.80 6.62
CA SER A 77 12.91 1.49 6.75
C SER A 77 13.66 2.64 7.42
N HIS A 78 13.43 3.88 6.99
CA HIS A 78 14.06 5.07 7.57
C HIS A 78 13.75 5.24 9.05
N TYR A 79 12.50 5.01 9.46
CA TYR A 79 12.12 5.09 10.87
C TYR A 79 12.80 3.97 11.70
N ARG A 80 12.75 2.71 11.24
CA ARG A 80 13.32 1.58 11.97
C ARG A 80 14.84 1.70 12.13
N ASP A 81 15.55 2.13 11.09
CA ASP A 81 17.00 2.29 11.12
C ASP A 81 17.43 3.42 12.08
N ARG A 82 16.64 4.51 12.18
CA ARG A 82 16.87 5.56 13.17
C ARG A 82 16.75 5.08 14.62
N TYR A 83 15.80 4.20 14.91
CA TYR A 83 15.65 3.62 16.25
C TYR A 83 16.80 2.69 16.61
N GLN A 84 17.27 1.86 15.67
CA GLN A 84 18.42 0.98 15.89
C GLN A 84 19.71 1.76 16.20
N ARG A 85 19.95 2.89 15.51
CA ARG A 85 21.11 3.75 15.80
C ARG A 85 21.08 4.43 17.16
N ARG A 86 19.89 4.71 17.72
CA ARG A 86 19.75 5.31 19.06
C ARG A 86 19.84 4.28 20.19
N GLY A 87 19.43 3.04 19.94
CA GLY A 87 19.50 1.95 20.93
C GLY A 87 20.88 1.28 21.06
N GLY A 88 21.78 1.48 20.09
CA GLY A 88 23.10 0.84 20.03
C GLY A 88 24.25 1.57 20.74
N SER A 89 23.99 2.63 21.49
CA SER A 89 25.01 3.35 22.30
C SER A 89 25.05 2.81 23.74
N ARG A 90 25.26 1.50 23.91
CA ARG A 90 25.62 0.89 25.19
C ARG A 90 26.95 0.18 25.05
#